data_AF-A0A0M3AFL8-F1
#
_entry.id   AF-A0A0M3AFL8-F1
#
_cell.length_a   1.000
_cell.length_b   1.000
_cell.length_c   1.000
_cell.angle_alpha   90.00
_cell.angle_beta   90.00
_cell.angle_gamma   90.00
#
_symmetry.space_group_name_H-M   'P 1'
#
loop_
_entity.id
_entity.type
_entity.pdbx_description
1 polymer ?
#
loop_
_entity_poly.entity_id
_entity_poly.type
_entity_poly.pdbx_seq_one_letter_code
_entity_poly.pdbx_strand_id
1 'polypeptide(L)'
;YFKNKEEIYDAMAKSFVKEVLDMVKELTPIIVEMELEPLFEMIFYTFRDLLTRDNDRYLICLRYATELKYERYIGQIEMALMEVLMKYMMRHPKYLKVSNLSVTAYISINSSIFNVARHLILPNPQISFDEMVKGLSTMIISYIDAELAKAER
;
A
#
# COMPACT_ATOMS: atom_id res chain seq x y z
N TYR A 1 -5.97 18.36 26.04
CA TYR A 1 -5.16 18.28 24.81
C TYR A 1 -6.02 18.26 23.54
N PHE A 2 -7.19 17.63 23.49
CA PHE A 2 -8.13 17.69 22.36
C PHE A 2 -9.51 18.21 22.77
N LYS A 3 -10.17 18.96 21.89
CA LYS A 3 -11.47 19.61 22.14
C LYS A 3 -12.67 18.72 21.84
N ASN A 4 -12.55 17.80 20.88
CA ASN A 4 -13.62 16.87 20.47
C ASN A 4 -13.04 15.58 19.87
N LYS A 5 -13.92 14.62 19.53
CA LYS A 5 -13.51 13.34 18.92
C LYS A 5 -12.86 13.51 17.54
N GLU A 6 -13.25 14.55 16.78
CA GLU A 6 -12.69 14.83 15.46
C GLU A 6 -11.22 15.24 15.53
N GLU A 7 -10.82 16.03 16.53
CA GLU A 7 -9.41 16.39 16.74
C GLU A 7 -8.56 15.16 17.09
N ILE A 8 -9.14 14.17 17.78
CA ILE A 8 -8.47 12.89 18.05
C ILE A 8 -8.27 12.13 16.74
N TYR A 9 -9.31 12.01 15.91
CA TYR A 9 -9.21 11.33 14.61
C TYR A 9 -8.23 12.01 13.64
N ASP A 10 -8.19 13.34 13.59
CA ASP A 10 -7.23 14.08 12.76
C ASP A 10 -5.78 13.88 13.24
N ALA A 11 -5.54 13.91 14.55
CA ALA A 11 -4.23 13.63 15.13
C ALA A 11 -3.79 12.18 14.85
N MET A 12 -4.70 11.22 14.98
CA MET A 12 -4.48 9.81 14.66
C MET A 12 -4.18 9.60 13.18
N ALA A 13 -4.90 10.27 12.28
CA ALA A 13 -4.65 10.20 10.84
C ALA A 13 -3.26 10.75 10.48
N LYS A 14 -2.85 11.87 11.08
CA LYS A 14 -1.51 12.44 10.88
C LYS A 14 -0.41 11.49 11.38
N SER A 15 -0.58 10.88 12.55
CA SER A 15 0.35 9.88 13.07
C SER A 15 0.43 8.66 12.15
N PHE A 16 -0.73 8.14 11.71
CA PHE A 16 -0.79 7.02 10.79
C PHE A 16 -0.02 7.30 9.49
N VAL A 17 -0.27 8.44 8.85
CA VAL A 17 0.41 8.82 7.61
C VAL A 17 1.90 8.92 7.81
N LYS A 18 2.34 9.57 8.90
CA LYS A 18 3.76 9.67 9.22
C LYS A 18 4.39 8.29 9.34
N GLU A 19 3.76 7.36 10.05
CA GLU A 19 4.29 6.02 10.25
C GLU A 19 4.28 5.19 8.95
N VAL A 20 3.29 5.36 8.07
CA VAL A 20 3.31 4.77 6.72
C VAL A 20 4.45 5.34 5.90
N LEU A 21 4.68 6.66 5.92
CA LEU A 21 5.78 7.29 5.18
C LEU A 21 7.15 6.85 5.71
N ASP A 22 7.30 6.73 7.03
CA ASP A 22 8.52 6.20 7.67
C ASP A 22 8.74 4.75 7.24
N MET A 23 7.70 3.90 7.26
CA MET A 23 7.75 2.52 6.77
C MET A 23 8.18 2.45 5.30
N VAL A 24 7.57 3.25 4.42
CA VAL A 24 7.93 3.30 2.99
C VAL A 24 9.40 3.69 2.82
N LYS A 25 9.85 4.71 3.55
CA LYS A 25 11.25 5.17 3.51
C LYS A 25 12.23 4.09 3.97
N GLU A 26 11.92 3.38 5.04
CA GLU A 26 12.76 2.30 5.60
C GLU A 26 12.80 1.08 4.69
N LEU A 27 11.67 0.71 4.07
CA LEU A 27 11.61 -0.42 3.14
C LEU A 27 12.27 -0.12 1.79
N THR A 28 12.22 1.12 1.31
CA THR A 28 12.75 1.52 -0.01
C THR A 28 14.12 0.92 -0.33
N PRO A 29 15.19 1.09 0.47
CA PRO A 29 16.52 0.56 0.13
C PRO A 29 16.56 -0.97 0.04
N ILE A 30 15.63 -1.69 0.68
CA ILE A 30 15.55 -3.15 0.64
C ILE A 30 14.82 -3.59 -0.61
N ILE A 31 13.61 -3.05 -0.82
CA ILE A 31 12.70 -3.53 -1.87
C ILE A 31 13.17 -3.17 -3.28
N VAL A 32 13.94 -2.09 -3.46
CA VAL A 32 14.51 -1.72 -4.77
C VAL A 32 15.53 -2.73 -5.31
N GLU A 33 16.09 -3.59 -4.45
CA GLU A 33 17.04 -4.64 -4.83
C GLU A 33 16.38 -6.03 -4.96
N MET A 34 15.08 -6.15 -4.66
CA MET A 34 14.35 -7.42 -4.67
C MET A 34 13.77 -7.75 -6.05
N GLU A 35 13.48 -9.04 -6.26
CA GLU A 35 12.57 -9.45 -7.33
C GLU A 35 11.12 -9.10 -7.00
N LEU A 36 10.30 -8.97 -8.04
CA LEU A 36 8.97 -8.37 -7.96
C LEU A 36 7.98 -9.17 -7.08
N GLU A 37 8.00 -10.50 -7.14
CA GLU A 37 7.08 -11.36 -6.39
C GLU A 37 7.30 -11.32 -4.86
N PRO A 38 8.52 -11.58 -4.32
CA PRO A 38 8.76 -11.48 -2.88
C PRO A 38 8.64 -10.05 -2.33
N LEU A 39 8.76 -9.03 -3.19
CA LEU A 39 8.56 -7.64 -2.81
C LEU A 39 7.12 -7.37 -2.34
N PHE A 40 6.10 -7.91 -3.01
CA PHE A 40 4.71 -7.69 -2.61
C PHE A 40 4.40 -8.31 -1.26
N GLU A 41 4.90 -9.52 -0.99
CA GLU A 41 4.75 -10.15 0.32
C GLU A 41 5.35 -9.28 1.41
N MET A 42 6.60 -8.83 1.25
CA MET A 42 7.27 -7.99 2.22
C MET A 42 6.48 -6.70 2.50
N ILE A 43 6.00 -6.01 1.46
CA ILE A 43 5.22 -4.78 1.61
C ILE A 43 3.89 -5.06 2.34
N PHE A 44 3.13 -6.06 1.93
CA PHE A 44 1.81 -6.32 2.52
C PHE A 44 1.89 -6.81 3.97
N TYR A 45 2.85 -7.68 4.31
CA TYR A 45 3.04 -8.11 5.69
C TYR A 45 3.54 -6.98 6.57
N THR A 46 4.48 -6.15 6.10
CA THR A 46 4.94 -4.99 6.88
C THR A 46 3.79 -3.99 7.11
N PHE A 47 2.96 -3.77 6.10
CA PHE A 47 1.80 -2.90 6.23
C PHE A 47 0.73 -3.46 7.18
N ARG A 48 0.49 -4.77 7.16
CA ARG A 48 -0.37 -5.45 8.15
C ARG A 48 0.16 -5.26 9.57
N ASP A 49 1.45 -5.48 9.76
CA ASP A 49 2.07 -5.40 11.07
C ASP A 49 1.98 -3.96 11.61
N LEU A 50 2.12 -2.94 10.75
CA LEU A 50 1.85 -1.55 11.11
C LEU A 50 0.38 -1.32 11.53
N LEU A 51 -0.58 -1.84 10.77
CA LEU A 51 -2.01 -1.63 11.03
C LEU A 51 -2.50 -2.31 12.32
N THR A 52 -1.92 -3.46 12.65
CA THR A 52 -2.28 -4.28 13.82
C THR A 52 -1.50 -3.92 15.08
N ARG A 53 -0.44 -3.10 14.96
CA ARG A 53 0.36 -2.63 16.10
C ARG A 53 -0.49 -1.85 17.12
N ASP A 54 -0.03 -1.86 18.37
CA ASP A 54 -0.62 -1.12 19.49
C ASP A 54 -2.09 -1.46 19.72
N ASN A 55 -2.43 -2.76 19.72
CA ASN A 55 -3.79 -3.29 19.89
C ASN A 55 -4.75 -2.76 18.82
N ASP A 56 -4.37 -2.93 17.53
CA ASP A 56 -5.20 -2.57 16.39
C ASP A 56 -5.63 -1.09 16.36
N ARG A 57 -4.83 -0.21 16.97
CA ARG A 57 -5.18 1.22 17.14
C ARG A 57 -5.57 1.87 15.82
N TYR A 58 -4.86 1.56 14.74
CA TYR A 58 -5.16 2.09 13.41
C TYR A 58 -6.39 1.45 12.78
N LEU A 59 -6.60 0.15 12.94
CA LEU A 59 -7.80 -0.52 12.47
C LEU A 59 -9.06 -0.05 13.22
N ILE A 60 -8.95 0.22 14.52
CA ILE A 60 -10.04 0.83 15.31
C ILE A 60 -10.36 2.21 14.75
N CYS A 61 -9.35 3.05 14.49
CA CYS A 61 -9.54 4.36 13.88
C CYS A 61 -10.23 4.25 12.51
N LEU A 62 -9.73 3.37 11.63
CA LEU A 62 -10.29 3.13 10.29
C LEU A 62 -11.74 2.62 10.33
N ARG A 63 -12.10 1.82 11.35
CA ARG A 63 -13.46 1.27 11.53
C ARG A 63 -14.47 2.34 11.95
N TYR A 64 -14.08 3.28 12.80
CA TYR A 64 -14.99 4.25 13.42
C TYR A 64 -14.91 5.66 12.86
N ALA A 65 -13.88 5.98 12.08
CA ALA A 65 -13.83 7.23 11.37
C ALA A 65 -14.77 7.14 10.17
N THR A 66 -16.02 7.56 10.38
CA THR A 66 -17.06 7.66 9.34
C THR A 66 -16.63 8.52 8.16
N GLU A 67 -15.67 9.41 8.36
CA GLU A 67 -14.99 10.19 7.34
C GLU A 67 -13.59 10.52 7.85
N LEU A 68 -12.72 9.50 8.01
CA LEU A 68 -11.28 9.81 7.96
C LEU A 68 -11.13 10.64 6.70
N LYS A 69 -10.61 11.86 6.82
CA LYS A 69 -10.29 12.74 5.68
C LYS A 69 -9.14 12.11 4.90
N TYR A 70 -9.37 10.89 4.43
CA TYR A 70 -8.44 9.98 3.79
C TYR A 70 -7.88 10.66 2.55
N GLU A 71 -8.74 11.38 1.83
CA GLU A 71 -8.37 12.28 0.73
C GLU A 71 -7.26 13.27 1.09
N ARG A 72 -7.24 13.82 2.32
CA ARG A 72 -6.23 14.79 2.77
C ARG A 72 -4.84 14.18 2.91
N TYR A 73 -4.76 12.86 3.03
CA TYR A 73 -3.61 12.15 3.56
C TYR A 73 -3.06 11.09 2.60
N ILE A 74 -3.96 10.44 1.85
CA ILE A 74 -3.60 9.37 0.93
C ILE A 74 -2.67 9.86 -0.18
N GLY A 75 -2.84 11.10 -0.65
CA GLY A 75 -1.98 11.66 -1.69
C GLY A 75 -0.50 11.69 -1.31
N GLN A 76 -0.16 11.87 -0.02
CA GLN A 76 1.24 11.83 0.43
C GLN A 76 1.81 10.40 0.34
N ILE A 77 1.00 9.40 0.69
CA ILE A 77 1.37 7.99 0.60
C ILE A 77 1.51 7.58 -0.86
N GLU A 78 0.58 7.97 -1.73
CA GLU A 78 0.64 7.72 -3.17
C GLU A 78 1.90 8.32 -3.81
N MET A 79 2.22 9.58 -3.49
CA MET A 79 3.45 10.21 -3.98
C MET A 79 4.71 9.46 -3.51
N ALA A 80 4.79 9.09 -2.24
CA ALA A 80 5.92 8.33 -1.71
C ALA A 80 6.06 6.96 -2.39
N LEU A 81 4.96 6.24 -2.61
CA LEU A 81 4.95 4.96 -3.31
C LEU A 81 5.34 5.11 -4.79
N MET A 82 4.91 6.19 -5.45
CA MET A 82 5.36 6.51 -6.82
C MET A 82 6.87 6.76 -6.88
N GLU A 83 7.46 7.45 -5.90
CA GLU A 83 8.91 7.62 -5.83
C GLU A 83 9.63 6.28 -5.66
N VAL A 84 9.11 5.38 -4.82
CA VAL A 84 9.64 4.02 -4.68
C VAL A 84 9.57 3.27 -6.00
N LEU A 85 8.42 3.31 -6.68
CA LEU A 85 8.24 2.66 -7.98
C LEU A 85 9.26 3.16 -9.00
N MET A 86 9.48 4.47 -9.09
CA MET A 86 10.49 5.04 -9.99
C MET A 86 11.90 4.56 -9.65
N LYS A 87 12.27 4.51 -8.37
CA LYS A 87 13.58 3.97 -7.93
C LYS A 87 13.73 2.50 -8.26
N TYR A 88 12.68 1.71 -8.05
CA TYR A 88 12.65 0.29 -8.39
C TYR A 88 12.89 0.09 -9.90
N MET A 89 12.18 0.83 -10.75
CA MET A 89 12.33 0.74 -12.20
C MET A 89 13.72 1.15 -12.71
N MET A 90 14.36 2.13 -12.06
CA MET A 90 15.75 2.50 -12.38
C MET A 90 16.74 1.37 -12.06
N ARG A 91 16.48 0.56 -11.03
CA ARG A 91 17.27 -0.63 -10.69
C ARG A 91 16.91 -1.84 -11.54
N HIS A 92 15.70 -1.88 -12.06
CA HIS A 92 15.17 -2.96 -12.88
C HIS A 92 14.69 -2.45 -14.26
N PRO A 93 15.61 -2.10 -15.18
CA PRO A 93 15.28 -1.42 -16.43
C PRO A 93 14.28 -2.14 -17.33
N LYS A 94 14.09 -3.47 -17.16
CA LYS A 94 13.06 -4.24 -17.87
C LYS A 94 11.66 -3.62 -17.70
N TYR A 95 11.37 -3.04 -16.54
CA TYR A 95 10.07 -2.42 -16.25
C TYR A 95 9.91 -1.01 -16.82
N LEU A 96 10.97 -0.35 -17.31
CA LEU A 96 10.86 0.97 -17.99
C LEU A 96 10.03 0.90 -19.28
N LYS A 97 9.83 -0.31 -19.82
CA LYS A 97 9.00 -0.56 -21.01
C LYS A 97 7.51 -0.69 -20.72
N VAL A 98 7.11 -0.74 -19.44
CA VAL A 98 5.69 -0.85 -19.06
C VAL A 98 4.96 0.40 -19.55
N SER A 99 4.05 0.21 -20.52
CA SER A 99 3.13 1.26 -20.95
C SER A 99 2.16 1.61 -19.83
N ASN A 100 1.64 2.85 -19.85
CA ASN A 100 0.62 3.30 -18.89
C ASN A 100 1.02 3.12 -17.42
N LEU A 101 2.30 3.32 -17.09
CA LEU A 101 2.83 3.17 -15.74
C LEU A 101 2.00 3.89 -14.68
N SER A 102 1.60 5.13 -14.94
CA SER A 102 0.78 5.92 -14.00
C SER A 102 -0.57 5.26 -13.71
N VAL A 103 -1.21 4.63 -14.70
CA VAL A 103 -2.48 3.91 -14.53
C VAL A 103 -2.23 2.62 -13.73
N THR A 104 -1.19 1.86 -14.12
CA THR A 104 -0.77 0.63 -13.44
C THR A 104 -0.52 0.87 -11.96
N ALA A 105 0.26 1.91 -11.66
CA ALA A 105 0.65 2.28 -10.31
C ALA A 105 -0.56 2.75 -9.49
N TYR A 106 -1.37 3.65 -10.05
CA TYR A 106 -2.56 4.16 -9.38
C TYR A 106 -3.52 3.04 -8.98
N ILE A 107 -3.84 2.13 -9.91
CA ILE A 107 -4.74 1.00 -9.66
C ILE A 107 -4.13 0.07 -8.63
N SER A 108 -2.85 -0.29 -8.77
CA SER A 108 -2.16 -1.24 -7.87
C SER A 108 -2.09 -0.71 -6.44
N ILE A 109 -1.70 0.56 -6.26
CA ILE A 109 -1.57 1.20 -4.95
C ILE A 109 -2.94 1.28 -4.26
N ASN A 110 -3.94 1.86 -4.93
CA ASN A 110 -5.26 2.08 -4.34
C ASN A 110 -5.98 0.76 -4.04
N SER A 111 -5.94 -0.20 -4.97
CA SER A 111 -6.55 -1.51 -4.76
C SER A 111 -5.90 -2.23 -3.60
N SER A 112 -4.57 -2.13 -3.44
CA SER A 112 -3.85 -2.82 -2.39
C SER A 112 -4.13 -2.25 -1.00
N ILE A 113 -4.01 -0.93 -0.83
CA ILE A 113 -4.20 -0.26 0.48
C ILE A 113 -5.61 -0.56 1.00
N PHE A 114 -6.63 -0.41 0.15
CA PHE A 114 -8.01 -0.64 0.54
C PHE A 114 -8.28 -2.11 0.90
N ASN A 115 -7.83 -3.06 0.08
CA ASN A 115 -8.08 -4.48 0.33
C ASN A 115 -7.41 -4.97 1.62
N VAL A 116 -6.16 -4.55 1.88
CA VAL A 116 -5.47 -4.88 3.13
C VAL A 116 -6.22 -4.33 4.34
N ALA A 117 -6.56 -3.04 4.33
CA ALA A 117 -7.29 -2.43 5.44
C ALA A 117 -8.66 -3.10 5.65
N ARG A 118 -9.42 -3.33 4.58
CA ARG A 118 -10.73 -3.99 4.63
C ARG A 118 -10.63 -5.40 5.20
N HIS A 119 -9.67 -6.19 4.73
CA HIS A 119 -9.49 -7.58 5.16
C HIS A 119 -9.24 -7.67 6.66
N LEU A 120 -8.39 -6.80 7.19
CA LEU A 120 -8.04 -6.76 8.62
C LEU A 120 -9.17 -6.20 9.52
N ILE A 121 -10.06 -5.37 8.97
CA ILE A 121 -11.21 -4.84 9.73
C ILE A 121 -12.34 -5.88 9.85
N LEU A 122 -12.52 -6.71 8.82
CA LEU A 122 -13.58 -7.72 8.77
C LEU A 122 -13.38 -8.77 9.87
N PRO A 123 -14.40 -9.06 10.69
CA PRO A 123 -14.25 -10.00 11.81
C PRO A 123 -14.03 -11.45 11.34
N ASN A 124 -14.60 -11.83 10.20
CA ASN A 124 -14.48 -13.16 9.60
C ASN A 124 -14.37 -13.03 8.05
N PRO A 125 -13.18 -12.68 7.51
CA PRO A 125 -12.99 -12.63 6.07
C PRO A 125 -13.13 -14.03 5.45
N GLN A 126 -13.65 -14.10 4.22
CA GLN A 126 -13.88 -15.37 3.50
C GLN A 126 -12.59 -16.06 3.04
N ILE A 127 -11.49 -15.31 2.97
CA ILE A 127 -10.16 -15.77 2.59
C ILE A 127 -9.18 -15.39 3.70
N SER A 128 -8.10 -16.15 3.85
CA SER A 128 -6.97 -15.78 4.71
C SER A 128 -6.23 -14.55 4.19
N PHE A 129 -5.41 -13.95 5.05
CA PHE A 129 -4.56 -12.83 4.65
C PHE A 129 -3.54 -13.27 3.58
N ASP A 130 -2.98 -14.46 3.74
CA ASP A 130 -1.99 -15.04 2.81
C ASP A 130 -2.60 -15.28 1.42
N GLU A 131 -3.85 -15.76 1.35
CA GLU A 131 -4.57 -15.91 0.09
C GLU A 131 -4.85 -14.56 -0.58
N MET A 132 -5.18 -13.53 0.21
CA MET A 132 -5.35 -12.17 -0.32
C MET A 132 -4.04 -11.61 -0.87
N VAL A 133 -2.93 -11.74 -0.12
CA VAL A 133 -1.59 -11.33 -0.56
C VAL A 133 -1.26 -12.00 -1.88
N LYS A 134 -1.38 -13.33 -1.96
CA LYS A 134 -1.11 -14.09 -3.17
C LYS A 134 -1.98 -13.62 -4.35
N GLY A 135 -3.28 -13.43 -4.12
CA GLY A 135 -4.22 -12.97 -5.14
C GLY A 135 -3.88 -11.57 -5.69
N LEU A 136 -3.59 -10.62 -4.80
CA LEU A 136 -3.22 -9.25 -5.18
C LEU A 136 -1.89 -9.21 -5.93
N SER A 137 -0.85 -9.89 -5.42
CA SER A 137 0.45 -9.97 -6.07
C SER A 137 0.32 -10.57 -7.47
N THR A 138 -0.40 -11.68 -7.60
CA THR A 138 -0.63 -12.35 -8.89
C THR A 138 -1.33 -11.43 -9.88
N MET A 139 -2.37 -10.70 -9.44
CA MET A 139 -3.12 -9.77 -10.28
C MET A 139 -2.23 -8.63 -10.80
N ILE A 140 -1.44 -8.02 -9.91
CA ILE A 140 -0.57 -6.89 -10.26
C ILE A 140 0.55 -7.35 -11.21
N ILE A 141 1.23 -8.45 -10.89
CA ILE A 141 2.29 -9.01 -11.73
C ILE A 141 1.75 -9.39 -13.11
N SER A 142 0.62 -10.09 -13.19
CA SER A 142 0.01 -10.47 -14.47
C SER A 142 -0.33 -9.26 -15.33
N TYR A 143 -0.76 -8.15 -14.72
CA TYR A 143 -1.03 -6.91 -15.44
C TYR A 143 0.27 -6.27 -15.97
N ILE A 144 1.32 -6.23 -15.15
CA ILE A 144 2.64 -5.73 -15.56
C ILE A 144 3.19 -6.56 -16.72
N ASP A 145 3.14 -7.89 -16.63
CA ASP A 145 3.62 -8.79 -17.68
C ASP A 145 2.83 -8.63 -18.98
N ALA A 146 1.51 -8.41 -18.88
CA ALA A 146 0.68 -8.13 -20.04
C ALA A 146 1.03 -6.79 -20.72
N GLU A 147 1.35 -5.74 -19.95
CA GLU A 147 1.81 -4.46 -20.50
C GLU A 147 3.22 -4.58 -21.11
N LEU A 148 4.13 -5.33 -20.48
CA LEU A 148 5.45 -5.62 -21.05
C LEU A 148 5.35 -6.36 -22.39
N ALA A 149 4.50 -7.39 -22.47
CA ALA A 149 4.29 -8.15 -23.70
C ALA A 149 3.69 -7.32 -24.84
N LYS A 150 2.94 -6.25 -24.52
CA LYS A 150 2.46 -5.30 -25.52
C LYS A 150 3.57 -4.38 -26.04
N ALA A 151 4.50 -3.98 -25.17
CA ALA A 151 5.62 -3.10 -25.54
C ALA A 151 6.69 -3.80 -26.41
N GLU A 152 6.68 -5.13 -26.47
CA GLU A 152 7.57 -5.94 -27.32
C GLU A 152 6.99 -6.24 -28.71
N ARG A 153 5.74 -5.84 -28.98
CA ARG A 153 5.06 -6.00 -30.27
C ARG A 153 5.17 -4.73 -31.12
#